data_AF-I3ZDZ1-F1
#
_entry.id   AF-I3ZDZ1-F1
#
_cell.length_a   1.000
_cell.length_b   1.000
_cell.length_c   1.000
_cell.angle_alpha   90.00
_cell.angle_beta   90.00
_cell.angle_gamma   90.00
#
_symmetry.space_group_name_H-M   'P 1'
#
loop_
_entity.id
_entity.type
_entity.pdbx_description
1 polymer ?
#
loop_
_entity_poly.entity_id
_entity_poly.type
_entity_poly.pdbx_seq_one_letter_code
_entity_poly.pdbx_strand_id
1 'polypeptide(L)'
;MPALTKKGPTSARSETVAVRLDAKVRHLVELAARDQQRSLSSLVETIIRKALSDGSFAQAPNYGLDITKPAARAPMWGEGFWDTDPADRLYLLATGRPDLMTEQEAGFWKLSSGSLVARGERLTLDSYRAAYHHAAYDKTHLEKGDDA
;
A
#
# COMPACT_ATOMS: atom_id res chain seq x y z
N MET A 1 -30.86 23.47 -24.38
CA MET A 1 -29.53 22.82 -24.47
C MET A 1 -28.81 23.07 -23.15
N PRO A 2 -28.82 22.15 -22.17
CA PRO A 2 -28.10 22.35 -20.92
C PRO A 2 -26.61 22.05 -21.10
N ALA A 3 -25.77 22.98 -20.64
CA ALA A 3 -24.31 22.87 -20.71
C ALA A 3 -23.81 21.83 -19.69
N LEU A 4 -23.13 20.80 -20.18
CA LEU A 4 -22.40 19.83 -19.37
C LEU A 4 -21.16 20.52 -18.77
N THR A 5 -21.20 20.78 -17.47
CA THR A 5 -20.05 21.24 -16.70
C THR A 5 -19.04 20.10 -16.58
N LYS A 6 -17.93 20.22 -17.30
CA LYS A 6 -16.82 19.27 -17.28
C LYS A 6 -16.09 19.38 -15.94
N LYS A 7 -16.43 18.51 -14.97
CA LYS A 7 -15.74 18.41 -13.69
C LYS A 7 -14.32 17.90 -13.99
N GLY A 8 -13.31 18.76 -13.80
CA GLY A 8 -11.91 18.40 -14.00
C GLY A 8 -11.47 17.28 -13.04
N PRO A 9 -10.42 16.52 -13.39
CA PRO A 9 -9.91 15.45 -12.55
C PRO A 9 -9.54 16.03 -11.19
N THR A 10 -10.13 15.46 -10.13
CA THR A 10 -9.80 15.81 -8.75
C THR A 10 -8.35 15.43 -8.53
N SER A 11 -7.45 16.40 -8.46
CA SER A 11 -6.05 16.17 -8.14
C SER A 11 -5.99 15.40 -6.82
N ALA A 12 -5.31 14.26 -6.82
CA ALA A 12 -5.02 13.51 -5.60
C ALA A 12 -4.55 14.49 -4.53
N ARG A 13 -5.20 14.47 -3.35
CA ARG A 13 -4.88 15.41 -2.27
C ARG A 13 -3.41 15.20 -1.91
N SER A 14 -2.61 16.24 -2.07
CA SER A 14 -1.24 16.29 -1.56
C SER A 14 -1.31 16.41 -0.03
N GLU A 15 -0.63 15.53 0.67
CA GLU A 15 -0.47 15.60 2.11
C GLU A 15 0.82 16.33 2.49
N THR A 16 0.79 17.11 3.58
CA THR A 16 1.97 17.83 4.06
C THR A 16 2.63 17.06 5.18
N VAL A 17 3.82 16.52 4.93
CA VAL A 17 4.62 15.79 5.92
C VAL A 17 5.76 16.66 6.44
N ALA A 18 5.88 16.78 7.77
CA ALA A 18 6.98 17.50 8.42
C ALA A 18 8.15 16.53 8.71
N VAL A 19 9.29 16.72 8.04
CA VAL A 19 10.48 15.86 8.19
C VAL A 19 11.60 16.61 8.89
N ARG A 20 12.27 15.97 9.85
CA ARG A 20 13.49 16.48 10.47
C ARG A 20 14.72 15.93 9.73
N LEU A 21 15.51 16.83 9.17
CA LEU A 21 16.78 16.52 8.51
C LEU A 21 17.90 17.23 9.28
N ASP A 22 19.05 16.57 9.43
CA ASP A 22 20.25 17.27 9.88
C ASP A 22 20.67 18.32 8.85
N ALA A 23 21.42 19.33 9.30
CA ALA A 23 21.81 20.46 8.46
C ALA A 23 22.61 20.05 7.21
N LYS A 24 23.43 18.99 7.31
CA LYS A 24 24.26 18.52 6.20
C LYS A 24 23.39 17.83 5.15
N VAL A 25 22.51 16.91 5.56
CA VAL A 25 21.58 16.24 4.65
C VAL A 25 20.67 17.26 3.98
N ARG A 26 20.11 18.21 4.73
CA ARG A 26 19.30 19.29 4.15
C ARG A 26 20.05 20.03 3.03
N HIS A 27 21.28 20.45 3.29
CA HIS A 27 22.09 21.17 2.31
C HIS A 27 22.33 20.33 1.04
N LEU A 28 22.66 19.05 1.19
CA LEU A 28 22.91 18.16 0.05
C LEU A 28 21.65 17.86 -0.76
N VAL A 29 20.49 17.69 -0.12
CA VAL A 29 19.23 17.47 -0.82
C VAL A 29 18.81 18.74 -1.58
N GLU A 30 19.03 19.93 -1.00
CA GLU A 30 18.79 21.20 -1.70
C GLU A 30 19.71 21.37 -2.92
N LEU A 31 20.98 20.96 -2.84
CA LEU A 31 21.90 20.95 -3.99
C LEU A 31 21.44 19.97 -5.08
N ALA A 32 21.06 18.75 -4.70
CA ALA A 32 20.57 17.75 -5.65
C ALA A 32 19.28 18.19 -6.36
N ALA A 33 18.39 18.90 -5.66
CA ALA A 33 17.16 19.44 -6.25
C ALA A 33 17.48 20.52 -7.29
N ARG A 34 18.46 21.39 -7.02
CA ARG A 34 18.94 22.42 -7.95
C ARG A 34 19.60 21.81 -9.18
N ASP A 35 20.45 20.81 -8.98
CA ASP A 35 21.13 20.08 -10.06
C ASP A 35 20.12 19.44 -11.03
N GLN A 36 19.07 18.82 -10.49
CA GLN A 36 17.99 18.21 -11.28
C GLN A 36 16.92 19.19 -11.78
N GLN A 37 17.04 20.49 -11.45
CA GLN A 37 16.07 21.53 -11.78
C GLN A 37 14.63 21.20 -11.32
N ARG A 38 14.48 20.65 -10.12
CA ARG A 38 13.19 20.23 -9.54
C ARG A 38 12.99 20.82 -8.14
N SER A 39 11.74 20.82 -7.67
CA SER A 39 11.44 21.20 -6.28
C SER A 39 11.93 20.13 -5.30
N LEU A 40 12.18 20.54 -4.05
CA LEU A 40 12.58 19.63 -2.98
C LEU A 40 11.56 18.48 -2.80
N SER A 41 10.27 18.82 -2.81
CA SER A 41 9.18 17.83 -2.69
C SER A 41 9.20 16.80 -3.82
N SER A 42 9.36 17.25 -5.08
CA SER A 42 9.41 16.35 -6.24
C SER A 42 10.63 15.42 -6.20
N LEU A 43 11.78 15.94 -5.76
CA LEU A 43 12.98 15.12 -5.54
C LEU A 43 12.73 14.06 -4.47
N VAL A 44 12.18 14.45 -3.31
CA VAL A 44 11.87 13.55 -2.20
C VAL A 44 10.89 12.46 -2.63
N GLU A 45 9.82 12.78 -3.35
CA GLU A 45 8.88 11.79 -3.90
C GLU A 45 9.57 10.79 -4.82
N THR A 46 10.48 11.26 -5.67
CA THR A 46 11.24 10.40 -6.60
C THR A 46 12.15 9.45 -5.82
N ILE A 47 12.81 9.94 -4.77
CA ILE A 47 13.68 9.15 -3.91
C ILE A 47 12.88 8.10 -3.13
N ILE A 48 11.73 8.47 -2.55
CA ILE A 48 10.84 7.54 -1.83
C ILE A 48 10.38 6.43 -2.78
N ARG A 49 9.91 6.80 -3.98
CA ARG A 49 9.51 5.85 -5.02
C ARG A 49 10.61 4.87 -5.36
N LYS A 50 11.83 5.38 -5.55
CA LYS A 50 13.00 4.54 -5.82
C LYS A 50 13.30 3.60 -4.65
N ALA A 51 13.31 4.09 -3.43
CA ALA A 51 13.56 3.27 -2.23
C ALA A 51 12.54 2.13 -2.08
N LEU A 52 11.26 2.40 -2.35
CA LEU A 52 10.17 1.43 -2.31
C LEU A 52 10.21 0.44 -3.50
N SER A 53 10.86 0.80 -4.62
CA SER A 53 11.02 -0.05 -5.82
C SER A 53 12.24 -0.96 -5.74
N ASP A 54 13.35 -0.45 -5.19
CA ASP A 54 14.66 -1.12 -5.21
C ASP A 54 14.75 -2.33 -4.27
N GLY A 55 13.63 -2.75 -3.67
CA GLY A 55 13.58 -3.93 -2.79
C GLY A 55 14.45 -3.79 -1.53
N SER A 56 14.89 -2.58 -1.19
CA SER A 56 15.72 -2.29 -0.02
C SER A 56 15.05 -2.74 1.30
N PHE A 57 13.72 -2.82 1.31
CA PHE A 57 12.89 -3.31 2.41
C PHE A 57 12.55 -4.82 2.33
N ALA A 58 13.11 -5.55 1.36
CA ALA A 58 12.81 -6.97 1.11
C ALA A 58 13.58 -7.94 2.01
N GLN A 59 14.45 -7.46 2.90
CA GLN A 59 15.19 -8.34 3.81
C GLN A 59 14.35 -8.68 5.04
N ALA A 60 13.94 -9.95 5.15
CA ALA A 60 13.47 -10.52 6.41
C ALA A 60 14.08 -11.91 6.62
N PRO A 61 14.17 -12.36 7.88
CA PRO A 61 14.50 -13.74 8.19
C PRO A 61 13.48 -14.69 7.53
N ASN A 62 13.99 -15.74 6.89
CA ASN A 62 13.20 -16.75 6.20
C ASN A 62 12.22 -17.43 7.16
N TYR A 63 10.90 -17.25 6.94
CA TYR A 63 9.84 -18.00 7.63
C TYR A 63 9.28 -19.16 6.77
N GLY A 64 9.99 -19.59 5.72
CA GLY A 64 9.59 -20.65 4.78
C GLY A 64 10.47 -21.91 4.81
N LEU A 65 9.95 -23.02 4.27
CA LEU A 65 10.53 -24.39 4.29
C LEU A 65 11.93 -24.54 3.65
N ASP A 66 12.46 -23.53 2.97
CA ASP A 66 13.80 -23.58 2.39
C ASP A 66 14.60 -22.35 2.84
N ILE A 67 15.41 -22.57 3.89
CA ILE A 67 16.30 -21.58 4.50
C ILE A 67 17.45 -21.14 3.57
N THR A 68 17.62 -21.77 2.41
CA THR A 68 18.77 -21.53 1.52
C THR A 68 18.56 -20.39 0.51
N LYS A 69 17.33 -19.89 0.36
CA LYS A 69 17.02 -18.77 -0.53
C LYS A 69 16.24 -17.69 0.22
N PRO A 70 16.71 -16.43 0.26
CA PRO A 70 15.84 -15.35 0.69
C PRO A 70 14.71 -15.25 -0.32
N ALA A 71 13.46 -15.50 0.11
CA ALA A 71 12.31 -15.26 -0.75
C ALA A 71 12.31 -13.77 -1.14
N ALA A 72 12.47 -13.47 -2.42
CA ALA A 72 12.37 -12.10 -2.91
C ALA A 72 10.95 -11.59 -2.63
N ARG A 73 10.81 -10.70 -1.65
CA ARG A 73 9.53 -10.04 -1.36
C ARG A 73 9.18 -9.14 -2.54
N ALA A 74 7.89 -9.08 -2.88
CA ALA A 74 7.42 -8.11 -3.87
C ALA A 74 7.79 -6.68 -3.43
N PRO A 75 8.27 -5.82 -4.34
CA PRO A 75 8.56 -4.43 -4.02
C PRO A 75 7.30 -3.73 -3.52
N MET A 76 7.47 -2.78 -2.60
CA MET A 76 6.34 -2.01 -2.07
C MET A 76 5.78 -1.04 -3.11
N TRP A 77 6.61 -0.64 -4.08
CA TRP A 77 6.23 0.19 -5.22
C TRP A 77 5.99 -0.65 -6.48
N GLY A 78 5.01 -0.26 -7.31
CA GLY A 78 4.73 -0.89 -8.60
C GLY A 78 3.47 -1.77 -8.61
N GLU A 79 2.34 -1.25 -8.12
CA GLU A 79 1.00 -1.89 -8.16
C GLU A 79 0.82 -3.17 -7.33
N GLY A 80 1.84 -3.62 -6.60
CA GLY A 80 1.76 -4.88 -5.85
C GLY A 80 0.82 -4.87 -4.64
N PHE A 81 0.56 -3.71 -4.03
CA PHE A 81 -0.22 -3.59 -2.78
C PHE A 81 -1.22 -2.42 -2.75
N TRP A 82 -1.26 -1.62 -3.82
CA TRP A 82 -2.14 -0.47 -3.90
C TRP A 82 -3.18 -0.67 -4.99
N ASP A 83 -4.44 -0.51 -4.61
CA ASP A 83 -5.61 -0.49 -5.49
C ASP A 83 -6.59 0.58 -4.98
N THR A 84 -7.49 1.02 -5.84
CA THR A 84 -8.59 1.93 -5.45
C THR A 84 -9.58 1.23 -4.52
N ASP A 85 -9.85 -0.07 -4.72
CA ASP A 85 -10.74 -0.87 -3.87
C ASP A 85 -9.98 -1.35 -2.62
N PRO A 86 -10.45 -1.03 -1.39
CA PRO A 86 -9.86 -1.55 -0.15
C PRO A 86 -9.85 -3.09 -0.08
N ALA A 87 -10.80 -3.78 -0.72
CA ALA A 87 -10.82 -5.23 -0.78
C ALA A 87 -9.57 -5.78 -1.49
N ASP A 88 -9.23 -5.18 -2.62
CA ASP A 88 -8.09 -5.58 -3.43
C ASP A 88 -6.78 -5.26 -2.71
N ARG A 89 -6.68 -4.08 -2.06
CA ARG A 89 -5.53 -3.72 -1.22
C ARG A 89 -5.28 -4.76 -0.13
N LEU A 90 -6.33 -5.12 0.61
CA LEU A 90 -6.22 -6.08 1.70
C LEU A 90 -5.88 -7.49 1.20
N TYR A 91 -6.46 -7.92 0.07
CA TYR A 91 -6.13 -9.19 -0.55
C TYR A 91 -4.66 -9.27 -0.99
N LEU A 92 -4.18 -8.23 -1.66
CA LEU A 92 -2.78 -8.13 -2.11
C LEU A 92 -1.82 -8.08 -0.92
N LEU A 93 -2.15 -7.32 0.12
CA LEU A 93 -1.38 -7.27 1.36
C LEU A 93 -1.31 -8.64 2.04
N ALA A 94 -2.45 -9.31 2.21
CA ALA A 94 -2.52 -10.60 2.89
C ALA A 94 -1.81 -11.73 2.12
N THR A 95 -1.81 -11.67 0.78
CA THR A 95 -1.17 -12.69 -0.06
C THR A 95 0.32 -12.43 -0.29
N GLY A 96 0.77 -11.17 -0.29
CA GLY A 96 2.17 -10.82 -0.55
C GLY A 96 3.00 -10.48 0.69
N ARG A 97 2.43 -9.76 1.68
CA ARG A 97 3.12 -9.29 2.90
C ARG A 97 2.20 -9.38 4.13
N PRO A 98 1.76 -10.58 4.53
CA PRO A 98 0.91 -10.75 5.72
C PRO A 98 1.60 -10.27 7.02
N ASP A 99 2.93 -10.14 7.02
CA ASP A 99 3.71 -9.59 8.14
C ASP A 99 3.48 -8.08 8.38
N LEU A 100 2.94 -7.36 7.39
CA LEU A 100 2.65 -5.93 7.49
C LEU A 100 1.19 -5.64 7.85
N MET A 101 0.35 -6.66 7.95
CA MET A 101 -1.05 -6.48 8.33
C MET A 101 -1.16 -6.04 9.78
N THR A 102 -2.03 -5.09 10.04
CA THR A 102 -2.47 -4.78 11.41
C THR A 102 -3.25 -5.96 12.00
N GLU A 103 -3.38 -6.00 13.32
CA GLU A 103 -4.16 -7.04 14.00
C GLU A 103 -5.62 -7.08 13.52
N GLN A 104 -6.20 -5.90 13.26
CA GLN A 104 -7.56 -5.74 12.76
C GLN A 104 -7.72 -6.30 11.35
N GLU A 105 -6.82 -5.93 10.43
CA GLU A 105 -6.79 -6.45 9.07
C GLU A 105 -6.59 -7.97 9.05
N ALA A 106 -5.69 -8.49 9.90
CA ALA A 106 -5.43 -9.93 10.00
C ALA A 106 -6.65 -10.69 10.56
N GLY A 107 -7.34 -10.11 11.54
CA GLY A 107 -8.60 -10.66 12.08
C GLY A 107 -9.69 -10.69 11.02
N PHE A 108 -9.87 -9.58 10.29
CA PHE A 108 -10.85 -9.48 9.22
C PHE A 108 -10.56 -10.45 8.08
N TRP A 109 -9.31 -10.51 7.62
CA TRP A 109 -8.88 -11.44 6.58
C TRP A 109 -9.17 -12.89 6.94
N LYS A 110 -8.85 -13.32 8.17
CA LYS A 110 -9.14 -14.68 8.65
C LYS A 110 -10.64 -14.98 8.62
N LEU A 111 -11.48 -14.04 9.04
CA LEU A 111 -12.93 -14.20 9.05
C LEU A 111 -13.49 -14.29 7.63
N SER A 112 -13.14 -13.35 6.76
CA SER A 112 -13.68 -13.25 5.40
C SER A 112 -13.18 -14.38 4.49
N SER A 113 -11.88 -14.70 4.53
CA SER A 113 -11.32 -15.85 3.81
C SER A 113 -11.81 -17.18 4.36
N GLY A 114 -11.92 -17.33 5.69
CA GLY A 114 -12.44 -18.54 6.33
C GLY A 114 -13.90 -18.82 5.95
N SER A 115 -14.73 -17.76 5.86
CA SER A 115 -16.13 -17.86 5.41
C SER A 115 -16.25 -18.28 3.94
N LEU A 116 -15.35 -17.82 3.06
CA LEU A 116 -15.31 -18.27 1.66
C LEU A 116 -14.96 -19.75 1.56
N VAL A 117 -13.92 -20.19 2.29
CA VAL A 117 -13.49 -21.58 2.32
C VAL A 117 -14.58 -22.48 2.90
N ALA A 118 -15.28 -22.05 3.96
CA ALA A 118 -16.39 -22.80 4.56
C ALA A 118 -17.58 -22.98 3.60
N ARG A 119 -17.77 -22.05 2.66
CA ARG A 119 -18.76 -22.15 1.56
C ARG A 119 -18.28 -23.01 0.38
N GLY A 120 -17.04 -23.49 0.41
CA GLY A 120 -16.42 -24.24 -0.70
C GLY A 120 -15.99 -23.37 -1.88
N GLU A 121 -15.95 -22.05 -1.71
CA GLU A 121 -15.52 -21.10 -2.74
C GLU A 121 -13.98 -21.03 -2.78
N ARG A 122 -13.41 -20.88 -3.98
CA ARG A 122 -11.96 -20.69 -4.13
C ARG A 122 -11.60 -19.27 -3.74
N LEU A 123 -10.57 -19.12 -2.91
CA LEU A 123 -10.05 -17.80 -2.53
C LEU A 123 -9.32 -17.16 -3.72
N THR A 124 -10.07 -16.43 -4.54
CA THR A 124 -9.60 -15.58 -5.65
C THR A 124 -9.91 -14.12 -5.34
N LEU A 125 -9.24 -13.19 -6.04
CA LEU A 125 -9.49 -11.76 -5.91
C LEU A 125 -10.98 -11.41 -6.07
N ASP A 126 -11.63 -11.93 -7.11
CA ASP A 126 -13.06 -11.66 -7.39
C ASP A 126 -13.98 -12.18 -6.28
N SER A 127 -13.74 -13.41 -5.81
CA SER A 127 -14.52 -14.01 -4.72
C SER A 127 -14.34 -13.23 -3.41
N TYR A 128 -13.12 -12.76 -3.16
CA TYR A 128 -12.79 -11.98 -1.97
C TYR A 128 -13.41 -10.60 -2.04
N ARG A 129 -13.35 -9.92 -3.18
CA ARG A 129 -14.00 -8.63 -3.40
C ARG A 129 -15.52 -8.72 -3.18
N ALA A 130 -16.16 -9.77 -3.72
CA ALA A 130 -17.58 -10.01 -3.50
C ALA A 130 -17.90 -10.25 -2.01
N ALA A 131 -17.07 -11.02 -1.31
CA ALA A 131 -17.23 -11.24 0.12
C ALA A 131 -17.00 -9.95 0.93
N TYR A 132 -15.95 -9.18 0.63
CA TYR A 132 -15.59 -7.95 1.31
C TYR A 132 -16.72 -6.91 1.28
N HIS A 133 -17.38 -6.77 0.14
CA HIS A 133 -18.50 -5.84 -0.04
C HIS A 133 -19.85 -6.37 0.46
N HIS A 134 -19.90 -7.60 0.97
CA HIS A 134 -21.12 -8.17 1.50
C HIS A 134 -21.57 -7.43 2.77
N ALA A 135 -22.86 -7.09 2.86
CA ALA A 135 -23.44 -6.26 3.93
C ALA A 135 -23.33 -6.88 5.34
N ALA A 136 -23.04 -8.18 5.43
CA ALA A 136 -22.86 -8.88 6.70
C ALA A 136 -21.53 -8.55 7.42
N TYR A 137 -20.56 -7.98 6.71
CA TYR A 137 -19.28 -7.61 7.31
C TYR A 137 -19.29 -6.16 7.76
N ASP A 138 -19.19 -5.95 9.07
CA ASP A 138 -18.86 -4.65 9.64
C ASP A 138 -17.40 -4.32 9.33
N LYS A 139 -17.16 -3.16 8.73
CA LYS A 139 -15.84 -2.67 8.30
C LYS A 139 -15.47 -1.35 8.97
N THR A 140 -16.30 -0.85 9.88
CA THR A 140 -16.08 0.43 10.58
C THR A 140 -14.77 0.48 11.37
N HIS A 141 -14.28 -0.69 11.79
CA HIS A 141 -13.00 -0.81 12.49
C HIS A 141 -11.79 -0.80 11.55
N LEU A 142 -11.94 -1.10 10.26
CA LEU A 142 -10.85 -1.07 9.27
C LEU A 142 -10.53 0.36 8.80
N GLU A 143 -11.49 1.28 8.84
CA GLU A 143 -11.33 2.66 8.35
C GLU A 143 -10.62 3.59 9.35
N LYS A 144 -10.43 3.14 10.60
CA LYS A 144 -9.79 3.94 11.67
C LYS A 144 -8.26 3.93 11.66
N GLY A 145 -7.64 3.12 10.81
CA GLY A 145 -6.18 3.00 10.71
C GLY A 145 -5.49 4.09 9.89
N ASP A 146 -6.25 4.88 9.12
CA ASP A 146 -5.72 5.87 8.17
C ASP A 146 -5.42 7.26 8.79
N ASP A 147 -5.63 7.45 10.11
CA ASP A 147 -5.45 8.73 10.83
C ASP A 147 -4.15 8.82 11.66
N ALA A 148 -3.14 7.99 11.40
CA ALA A 148 -1.87 7.95 12.17
C ALA A 148 -0.62 8.30 11.35
#